data_AF-A0A838IWX6-F1
#
_entry.id   AF-A0A838IWX6-F1
#
_cell.length_a   1.000
_cell.length_b   1.000
_cell.length_c   1.000
_cell.angle_alpha   90.00
_cell.angle_beta   90.00
_cell.angle_gamma   90.00
#
_symmetry.space_group_name_H-M   'P 1'
#
loop_
_entity.id
_entity.type
_entity.pdbx_description
1 polymer ?
#
loop_
_entity_poly.entity_id
_entity_poly.type
_entity_poly.pdbx_seq_one_letter_code
_entity_poly.pdbx_strand_id
1 'polypeptide(L)'
;MVTRTIVVIAFIVAQAVASAAACFSVDEVAGAVAGESHLPRVALAALAETVRMVEPAFPRVVIASRLPVDDDDPLRDDLRYLRERNLTPRDLSLDTFDRSTWQGLLDAFTAWYGLPSRPVGPMASVADVVADLESAVDRIVGVVRPVALLAWDPDAEGRLAFVGVLWNWSPYPRLIVSRPPDGWSMDDGARALAQRMHVCGAALGDYISASAPVARDLFLANNSATMYLVGAEPESAGAWPYQVPPGEEVAVFAFEHAEVRDLDAFSAVFVGDSFPIVSMMRLLPAVRTNLSPVGLLRVMQTPPRRD
;
A
#
# COMPACT_ATOMS: atom_id res chain seq x y z
N MET A 1 -44.44 37.11 41.04
CA MET A 1 -44.09 36.91 39.62
C MET A 1 -42.59 36.75 39.54
N VAL A 2 -42.12 35.50 39.44
CA VAL A 2 -40.70 35.14 39.40
C VAL A 2 -40.50 34.38 38.09
N THR A 3 -39.90 35.05 37.11
CA THR A 3 -39.65 34.50 35.78
C THR A 3 -38.42 33.59 35.87
N ARG A 4 -38.66 32.27 35.87
CA ARG A 4 -37.61 31.24 35.79
C ARG A 4 -37.07 31.19 34.36
N THR A 5 -35.85 31.70 34.15
CA THR A 5 -35.09 31.48 32.91
C THR A 5 -34.47 30.09 32.96
N ILE A 6 -34.95 29.19 32.10
CA ILE A 6 -34.35 27.88 31.85
C ILE A 6 -33.16 28.11 30.92
N VAL A 7 -31.94 27.96 31.43
CA VAL A 7 -30.72 27.88 30.62
C VAL A 7 -30.60 26.43 30.15
N VAL A 8 -30.90 26.19 28.87
CA VAL A 8 -30.66 24.90 28.22
C VAL A 8 -29.18 24.82 27.88
N ILE A 9 -28.46 23.97 28.62
CA ILE A 9 -27.09 23.54 28.31
C ILE A 9 -27.18 22.64 27.07
N ALA A 10 -26.77 23.14 25.90
CA ALA A 10 -26.60 22.34 24.70
C ALA A 10 -25.22 21.67 24.77
N PHE A 11 -25.18 20.48 25.34
CA PHE A 11 -24.02 19.60 25.42
C PHE A 11 -23.98 18.68 24.18
N ILE A 12 -22.85 18.70 23.48
CA ILE A 12 -22.26 17.59 22.70
C ILE A 12 -23.16 16.91 21.66
N VAL A 13 -22.93 17.27 20.39
CA VAL A 13 -22.86 16.31 19.30
C VAL A 13 -21.60 16.62 18.48
N ALA A 14 -20.44 16.46 19.11
CA ALA A 14 -19.24 16.11 18.36
C ALA A 14 -19.39 14.63 18.02
N GLN A 15 -20.06 14.34 16.90
CA GLN A 15 -20.04 12.99 16.36
C GLN A 15 -18.60 12.69 15.97
N ALA A 16 -17.96 11.87 16.79
CA ALA A 16 -16.73 11.18 16.48
C ALA A 16 -16.95 10.37 15.20
N VAL A 17 -16.57 10.95 14.06
CA VAL A 17 -16.18 10.20 12.87
C VAL A 17 -14.66 10.04 12.95
N ALA A 18 -14.21 9.42 14.04
CA ALA A 18 -12.84 8.95 14.17
C ALA A 18 -12.82 7.51 13.66
N SER A 19 -12.39 7.31 12.40
CA SER A 19 -11.63 6.14 11.94
C SER A 19 -11.57 6.08 10.41
N ALA A 20 -10.89 7.04 9.80
CA ALA A 20 -9.88 6.70 8.81
C ALA A 20 -8.59 7.21 9.45
N ALA A 21 -7.59 6.35 9.65
CA ALA A 21 -6.27 6.84 10.06
C ALA A 21 -5.90 7.92 9.04
N ALA A 22 -5.78 9.18 9.49
CA ALA A 22 -5.36 10.28 8.65
C ALA A 22 -3.92 9.96 8.27
N CYS A 23 -3.78 9.39 7.09
CA CYS A 23 -2.51 8.95 6.56
C CYS A 23 -1.57 10.10 6.27
N PHE A 24 -2.18 11.24 5.99
CA PHE A 24 -1.51 12.50 5.99
C PHE A 24 -1.76 13.20 7.32
N SER A 25 -0.71 13.47 8.08
CA SER A 25 -0.69 14.69 8.86
C SER A 25 0.08 15.76 8.08
N VAL A 26 -0.51 16.94 7.96
CA VAL A 26 0.19 18.15 7.47
C VAL A 26 1.53 18.31 8.21
N ASP A 27 1.58 17.91 9.49
CA ASP A 27 2.75 18.01 10.37
C ASP A 27 3.88 17.02 10.03
N GLU A 28 3.60 15.79 9.57
CA GLU A 28 4.64 14.84 9.15
C GLU A 28 5.30 15.28 7.84
N VAL A 29 4.51 15.71 6.86
CA VAL A 29 5.03 16.21 5.60
C VAL A 29 5.72 17.57 5.78
N ALA A 30 5.14 18.47 6.58
CA ALA A 30 5.78 19.74 6.95
C ALA A 30 7.03 19.53 7.81
N GLY A 31 7.06 18.48 8.63
CA GLY A 31 8.21 18.08 9.45
C GLY A 31 9.35 17.50 8.62
N ALA A 32 9.05 16.64 7.64
CA ALA A 32 10.03 16.05 6.72
C ALA A 32 10.74 17.11 5.86
N VAL A 33 10.09 18.25 5.63
CA VAL A 33 10.61 19.37 4.84
C VAL A 33 10.91 20.62 5.69
N ALA A 34 10.92 20.48 7.02
CA ALA A 34 11.11 21.59 7.94
C ALA A 34 12.47 22.26 7.70
N GLY A 35 12.44 23.49 7.15
CA GLY A 35 13.63 24.28 6.80
C GLY A 35 13.83 24.49 5.30
N GLU A 36 13.10 23.79 4.43
CA GLU A 36 13.13 23.98 2.99
C GLU A 36 12.12 25.06 2.56
N SER A 37 12.60 26.20 2.07
CA SER A 37 11.73 27.27 1.56
C SER A 37 11.35 27.09 0.09
N HIS A 38 11.99 26.16 -0.62
CA HIS A 38 11.76 25.97 -2.04
C HIS A 38 10.58 25.03 -2.29
N LEU A 39 9.40 25.60 -2.57
CA LEU A 39 8.14 24.88 -2.71
C LEU A 39 8.18 23.66 -3.67
N PRO A 40 8.86 23.71 -4.84
CA PRO A 40 9.04 22.52 -5.69
C PRO A 40 9.70 21.32 -5.00
N ARG A 41 10.71 21.57 -4.16
CA ARG A 41 11.42 20.51 -3.43
C ARG A 41 10.50 19.89 -2.39
N VAL A 42 9.75 20.72 -1.68
CA VAL A 42 8.70 20.29 -0.74
C VAL A 42 7.65 19.42 -1.44
N ALA A 43 7.15 19.85 -2.60
CA ALA A 43 6.13 19.11 -3.34
C ALA A 43 6.59 17.73 -3.80
N LEU A 44 7.83 17.62 -4.26
CA LEU A 44 8.41 16.34 -4.71
C LEU A 44 8.66 15.39 -3.54
N ALA A 45 9.20 15.87 -2.43
CA ALA A 45 9.38 15.08 -1.21
C ALA A 45 8.02 14.58 -0.68
N ALA A 46 7.03 15.49 -0.58
CA ALA A 46 5.67 15.16 -0.16
C ALA A 46 4.99 14.12 -1.07
N LEU A 47 5.18 14.23 -2.39
CA LEU A 47 4.68 13.24 -3.33
C LEU A 47 5.36 11.87 -3.15
N ALA A 48 6.69 11.84 -2.98
CA ALA A 48 7.42 10.59 -2.75
C ALA A 48 6.89 9.89 -1.49
N GLU A 49 6.71 10.63 -0.40
CA GLU A 49 6.18 10.08 0.84
C GLU A 49 4.74 9.59 0.69
N THR A 50 3.88 10.38 0.02
CA THR A 50 2.52 9.95 -0.32
C THR A 50 2.51 8.63 -1.07
N VAL A 51 3.40 8.47 -2.04
CA VAL A 51 3.46 7.27 -2.87
C VAL A 51 3.95 6.08 -2.05
N ARG A 52 4.96 6.24 -1.19
CA ARG A 52 5.41 5.15 -0.28
C ARG A 52 4.28 4.66 0.62
N MET A 53 3.53 5.61 1.15
CA MET A 53 2.44 5.36 2.07
C MET A 53 1.23 4.69 1.39
N VAL A 54 0.86 5.13 0.19
CA VAL A 54 -0.26 4.55 -0.58
C VAL A 54 0.13 3.22 -1.22
N GLU A 55 1.38 3.07 -1.65
CA GLU A 55 1.90 1.88 -2.32
C GLU A 55 3.14 1.33 -1.58
N PRO A 56 2.95 0.70 -0.41
CA PRO A 56 4.07 0.13 0.34
C PRO A 56 4.76 -0.97 -0.47
N ALA A 57 6.09 -1.03 -0.33
CA ALA A 57 6.97 -1.92 -1.09
C ALA A 57 6.71 -1.93 -2.62
N PHE A 58 6.37 -0.78 -3.23
CA PHE A 58 6.15 -0.69 -4.67
C PHE A 58 7.44 -0.95 -5.46
N PRO A 59 7.43 -1.86 -6.45
CA PRO A 59 8.62 -2.21 -7.20
C PRO A 59 9.16 -1.06 -8.05
N ARG A 60 10.46 -1.09 -8.29
CA ARG A 60 11.11 -0.25 -9.32
C ARG A 60 10.70 -0.79 -10.70
N VAL A 61 10.23 0.07 -11.60
CA VAL A 61 9.87 -0.30 -13.00
C VAL A 61 10.95 0.09 -14.00
N VAL A 62 11.81 1.05 -13.66
CA VAL A 62 12.97 1.46 -14.46
C VAL A 62 14.18 1.72 -13.58
N ILE A 63 15.38 1.63 -14.14
CA ILE A 63 16.60 2.09 -13.48
C ILE A 63 16.78 3.58 -13.81
N ALA A 64 16.81 4.43 -12.79
CA ALA A 64 17.04 5.85 -12.98
C ALA A 64 18.53 6.11 -13.29
N SER A 65 18.81 6.71 -14.44
CA SER A 65 20.20 7.00 -14.87
C SER A 65 20.61 8.46 -14.71
N ARG A 66 19.65 9.40 -14.57
CA ARG A 66 19.93 10.83 -14.36
C ARG A 66 18.82 11.49 -13.56
N LEU A 67 19.21 12.26 -12.55
CA LEU A 67 18.32 13.06 -11.69
C LEU A 67 18.64 14.55 -11.86
N PRO A 68 17.69 15.46 -11.61
CA PRO A 68 17.88 16.91 -11.76
C PRO A 68 18.57 17.56 -10.56
N VAL A 69 19.30 16.80 -9.77
CA VAL A 69 20.01 17.23 -8.56
C VAL A 69 21.36 16.52 -8.46
N ASP A 70 22.27 17.11 -7.69
CA ASP A 70 23.60 16.56 -7.44
C ASP A 70 23.55 15.28 -6.57
N ASP A 71 24.69 14.64 -6.39
CA ASP A 71 24.82 13.35 -5.69
C ASP A 71 24.60 13.44 -4.18
N ASP A 72 24.86 14.61 -3.58
CA ASP A 72 24.73 14.91 -2.15
C ASP A 72 23.44 15.68 -1.79
N ASP A 73 22.57 15.93 -2.77
CA ASP A 73 21.33 16.66 -2.55
C ASP A 73 20.33 15.84 -1.69
N PRO A 74 19.75 16.40 -0.61
CA PRO A 74 18.78 15.70 0.25
C PRO A 74 17.55 15.15 -0.49
N LEU A 75 17.13 15.75 -1.60
CA LEU A 75 15.97 15.34 -2.39
C LEU A 75 16.30 14.18 -3.35
N ARG A 76 17.57 13.81 -3.49
CA ARG A 76 18.03 12.84 -4.49
C ARG A 76 17.33 11.49 -4.36
N ASP A 77 17.18 10.99 -3.13
CA ASP A 77 16.57 9.68 -2.91
C ASP A 77 15.07 9.68 -3.23
N ASP A 78 14.35 10.76 -2.92
CA ASP A 78 12.94 10.93 -3.28
C ASP A 78 12.75 11.05 -4.80
N LEU A 79 13.60 11.83 -5.46
CA LEU A 79 13.58 11.96 -6.92
C LEU A 79 13.94 10.64 -7.61
N ARG A 80 14.92 9.90 -7.09
CA ARG A 80 15.23 8.54 -7.56
C ARG A 80 14.02 7.64 -7.40
N TYR A 81 13.42 7.62 -6.22
CA TYR A 81 12.25 6.80 -5.91
C TYR A 81 11.10 7.05 -6.89
N LEU A 82 10.74 8.32 -7.11
CA LEU A 82 9.68 8.71 -8.04
C LEU A 82 10.03 8.39 -9.50
N ARG A 83 11.29 8.62 -9.90
CA ARG A 83 11.76 8.37 -11.28
C ARG A 83 11.76 6.89 -11.62
N GLU A 84 12.25 6.04 -10.73
CA GLU A 84 12.27 4.58 -10.90
C GLU A 84 10.87 3.97 -10.99
N ARG A 85 9.85 4.74 -10.59
CA ARG A 85 8.43 4.40 -10.66
C ARG A 85 7.71 5.11 -11.80
N ASN A 86 8.44 5.85 -12.65
CA ASN A 86 7.90 6.60 -13.78
C ASN A 86 6.83 7.65 -13.39
N LEU A 87 6.95 8.22 -12.19
CA LEU A 87 6.06 9.30 -11.72
C LEU A 87 6.55 10.70 -12.10
N THR A 88 7.83 10.83 -12.46
CA THR A 88 8.39 12.11 -12.91
C THR A 88 8.73 12.07 -14.40
N PRO A 89 8.44 13.13 -15.17
CA PRO A 89 8.87 13.23 -16.56
C PRO A 89 10.39 13.29 -16.65
N ARG A 90 10.96 12.83 -17.78
CA ARG A 90 12.43 12.66 -17.91
C ARG A 90 13.20 13.97 -17.78
N ASP A 91 12.60 15.03 -18.28
CA ASP A 91 13.06 16.42 -18.39
C ASP A 91 12.59 17.30 -17.22
N LEU A 92 12.12 16.71 -16.10
CA LEU A 92 11.81 17.45 -14.88
C LEU A 92 12.97 18.36 -14.48
N SER A 93 12.69 19.66 -14.34
CA SER A 93 13.61 20.67 -13.84
C SER A 93 12.98 21.38 -12.64
N LEU A 94 13.77 21.61 -11.59
CA LEU A 94 13.31 22.34 -10.40
C LEU A 94 13.13 23.84 -10.69
N ASP A 95 13.88 24.39 -11.64
CA ASP A 95 13.85 25.82 -11.98
C ASP A 95 12.59 26.22 -12.75
N THR A 96 12.00 25.28 -13.49
CA THR A 96 10.77 25.49 -14.27
C THR A 96 9.58 24.79 -13.66
N PHE A 97 9.69 24.33 -12.40
CA PHE A 97 8.63 23.62 -11.73
C PHE A 97 7.49 24.58 -11.40
N ASP A 98 6.35 24.35 -12.05
CA ASP A 98 5.17 25.19 -11.93
C ASP A 98 3.91 24.35 -11.66
N ARG A 99 2.76 25.02 -11.59
CA ARG A 99 1.45 24.37 -11.39
C ARG A 99 1.14 23.33 -12.47
N SER A 100 1.55 23.55 -13.72
CA SER A 100 1.34 22.59 -14.81
C SER A 100 2.17 21.32 -14.60
N THR A 101 3.41 21.48 -14.15
CA THR A 101 4.30 20.38 -13.77
C THR A 101 3.68 19.59 -12.61
N TRP A 102 3.21 20.27 -11.57
CA TRP A 102 2.54 19.65 -10.43
C TRP A 102 1.28 18.87 -10.84
N GLN A 103 0.43 19.47 -11.67
CA GLN A 103 -0.74 18.81 -12.25
C GLN A 103 -0.34 17.51 -12.96
N GLY A 104 0.69 17.56 -13.81
CA GLY A 104 1.17 16.39 -14.55
C GLY A 104 1.64 15.26 -13.63
N LEU A 105 2.31 15.58 -12.52
CA LEU A 105 2.76 14.59 -11.53
C LEU A 105 1.58 13.92 -10.81
N LEU A 106 0.58 14.70 -10.37
CA LEU A 106 -0.61 14.15 -9.71
C LEU A 106 -1.51 13.38 -10.67
N ASP A 107 -1.60 13.80 -11.92
CA ASP A 107 -2.31 13.06 -12.96
C ASP A 107 -1.61 11.72 -13.24
N ALA A 108 -0.27 11.71 -13.34
CA ALA A 108 0.48 10.47 -13.50
C ALA A 108 0.24 9.50 -12.34
N PHE A 109 0.23 10.00 -11.10
CA PHE A 109 -0.01 9.18 -9.91
C PHE A 109 -1.45 8.65 -9.86
N THR A 110 -2.46 9.50 -10.07
CA THR A 110 -3.86 9.08 -10.00
C THR A 110 -4.28 8.21 -11.19
N ALA A 111 -3.64 8.37 -12.36
CA ALA A 111 -3.88 7.55 -13.54
C ALA A 111 -3.59 6.06 -13.30
N TRP A 112 -2.67 5.73 -12.40
CA TRP A 112 -2.43 4.34 -11.97
C TRP A 112 -3.68 3.61 -11.48
N TYR A 113 -4.64 4.35 -10.93
CA TYR A 113 -5.90 3.83 -10.41
C TYR A 113 -7.06 3.99 -11.39
N GLY A 114 -6.78 4.44 -12.62
CA GLY A 114 -7.78 4.78 -13.63
C GLY A 114 -8.67 5.96 -13.24
N LEU A 115 -8.16 6.85 -12.39
CA LEU A 115 -8.88 8.05 -12.00
C LEU A 115 -8.68 9.16 -13.05
N PRO A 116 -9.74 9.92 -13.39
CA PRO A 116 -9.61 11.03 -14.32
C PRO A 116 -8.74 12.16 -13.74
N SER A 117 -8.05 12.91 -14.59
CA SER A 117 -7.35 14.15 -14.21
C SER A 117 -8.31 15.12 -13.51
N ARG A 118 -7.80 15.83 -12.49
CA ARG A 118 -8.55 16.86 -11.77
C ARG A 118 -7.66 18.09 -11.57
N PRO A 119 -8.15 19.31 -11.82
CA PRO A 119 -7.38 20.52 -11.59
C PRO A 119 -6.84 20.61 -10.16
N VAL A 120 -5.53 20.79 -10.04
CA VAL A 120 -4.83 21.11 -8.79
C VAL A 120 -5.16 22.53 -8.33
N GLY A 121 -4.99 22.81 -7.04
CA GLY A 121 -5.13 24.12 -6.45
C GLY A 121 -4.08 25.13 -6.94
N PRO A 122 -4.09 26.36 -6.38
CA PRO A 122 -2.97 27.29 -6.57
C PRO A 122 -1.72 26.72 -5.90
N MET A 123 -0.61 26.54 -6.62
CA MET A 123 0.63 26.04 -6.02
C MET A 123 1.43 27.21 -5.38
N ALA A 124 0.86 27.85 -4.37
CA ALA A 124 1.44 29.06 -3.75
C ALA A 124 2.08 28.80 -2.38
N SER A 125 1.70 27.72 -1.72
CA SER A 125 2.14 27.37 -0.37
C SER A 125 2.24 25.85 -0.17
N VAL A 126 2.91 25.45 0.92
CA VAL A 126 2.96 24.04 1.34
C VAL A 126 1.56 23.49 1.64
N ALA A 127 0.67 24.32 2.20
CA ALA A 127 -0.71 23.93 2.49
C ALA A 127 -1.48 23.56 1.22
N ASP A 128 -1.23 24.25 0.11
CA ASP A 128 -1.88 23.93 -1.17
C ASP A 128 -1.42 22.56 -1.71
N VAL A 129 -0.12 22.29 -1.64
CA VAL A 129 0.48 21.00 -2.03
C VAL A 129 -0.14 19.86 -1.22
N VAL A 130 -0.24 20.04 0.10
CA VAL A 130 -0.83 19.03 0.99
C VAL A 130 -2.30 18.81 0.67
N ALA A 131 -3.08 19.87 0.46
CA ALA A 131 -4.49 19.75 0.11
C ALA A 131 -4.72 19.00 -1.21
N ASP A 132 -3.85 19.22 -2.22
CA ASP A 132 -3.90 18.48 -3.47
C ASP A 132 -3.59 16.99 -3.29
N LEU A 133 -2.59 16.66 -2.44
CA LEU A 133 -2.21 15.29 -2.12
C LEU A 133 -3.30 14.57 -1.32
N GLU A 134 -3.87 15.20 -0.30
CA GLU A 134 -5.01 14.68 0.46
C GLU A 134 -6.18 14.38 -0.49
N SER A 135 -6.53 15.32 -1.37
CA SER A 135 -7.59 15.10 -2.35
C SER A 135 -7.26 13.96 -3.33
N ALA A 136 -5.99 13.74 -3.67
CA ALA A 136 -5.60 12.62 -4.52
C ALA A 136 -5.73 11.29 -3.77
N VAL A 137 -5.23 11.21 -2.54
CA VAL A 137 -5.29 10.03 -1.66
C VAL A 137 -6.74 9.63 -1.41
N ASP A 138 -7.63 10.55 -1.05
CA ASP A 138 -9.05 10.28 -0.82
C ASP A 138 -9.72 9.60 -2.01
N ARG A 139 -9.36 10.02 -3.23
CA ARG A 139 -9.89 9.44 -4.47
C ARG A 139 -9.33 8.05 -4.73
N ILE A 140 -8.03 7.86 -4.49
CA ILE A 140 -7.35 6.56 -4.63
C ILE A 140 -7.96 5.56 -3.66
N VAL A 141 -8.05 5.92 -2.38
CA VAL A 141 -8.70 5.16 -1.32
C VAL A 141 -10.12 4.77 -1.70
N GLY A 142 -10.87 5.69 -2.33
CA GLY A 142 -12.23 5.44 -2.80
C GLY A 142 -12.35 4.29 -3.82
N VAL A 143 -11.28 3.96 -4.56
CA VAL A 143 -11.30 2.93 -5.62
C VAL A 143 -10.51 1.67 -5.29
N VAL A 144 -9.53 1.72 -4.40
CA VAL A 144 -8.80 0.52 -3.96
C VAL A 144 -9.68 -0.36 -3.07
N ARG A 145 -9.50 -1.67 -3.18
CA ARG A 145 -10.24 -2.69 -2.40
C ARG A 145 -9.26 -3.74 -1.87
N PRO A 146 -8.40 -3.36 -0.92
CA PRO A 146 -7.41 -4.28 -0.38
C PRO A 146 -8.07 -5.35 0.48
N VAL A 147 -7.48 -6.53 0.52
CA VAL A 147 -7.98 -7.66 1.31
C VAL A 147 -6.87 -8.14 2.24
N ALA A 148 -7.17 -8.25 3.53
CA ALA A 148 -6.24 -8.79 4.50
C ALA A 148 -6.07 -10.30 4.30
N LEU A 149 -4.84 -10.79 4.41
CA LEU A 149 -4.50 -12.20 4.44
C LEU A 149 -3.86 -12.50 5.79
N LEU A 150 -4.50 -13.37 6.57
CA LEU A 150 -4.07 -13.76 7.90
C LEU A 150 -3.70 -15.24 7.88
N ALA A 151 -2.38 -15.52 7.86
CA ALA A 151 -1.88 -16.87 7.84
C ALA A 151 -1.39 -17.28 9.22
N TRP A 152 -1.87 -18.42 9.70
CA TRP A 152 -1.54 -18.92 11.04
C TRP A 152 -0.85 -20.28 10.97
N ASP A 153 -0.04 -20.54 11.97
CA ASP A 153 0.68 -21.79 12.14
C ASP A 153 -0.28 -22.84 12.75
N PRO A 154 -0.57 -23.95 12.05
CA PRO A 154 -1.44 -24.99 12.59
C PRO A 154 -0.81 -25.74 13.78
N ASP A 155 0.52 -25.71 13.90
CA ASP A 155 1.27 -26.42 14.94
C ASP A 155 1.58 -25.55 16.17
N ALA A 156 1.30 -24.24 16.10
CA ALA A 156 1.51 -23.29 17.19
C ALA A 156 0.22 -22.50 17.49
N GLU A 157 -0.55 -22.99 18.48
CA GLU A 157 -1.76 -22.41 19.10
C GLU A 157 -2.21 -21.02 18.58
N GLY A 158 -2.74 -20.95 17.36
CA GLY A 158 -3.32 -19.71 16.82
C GLY A 158 -2.32 -18.60 16.49
N ARG A 159 -1.01 -18.82 16.62
CA ARG A 159 0.03 -17.84 16.29
C ARG A 159 0.01 -17.52 14.79
N LEU A 160 0.09 -16.24 14.46
CA LEU A 160 0.24 -15.81 13.08
C LEU A 160 1.64 -16.18 12.58
N ALA A 161 1.70 -16.84 11.43
CA ALA A 161 2.94 -17.11 10.71
C ALA A 161 3.35 -15.90 9.87
N PHE A 162 2.37 -15.28 9.18
CA PHE A 162 2.55 -14.03 8.46
C PHE A 162 1.22 -13.30 8.29
N VAL A 163 1.31 -12.00 8.03
CA VAL A 163 0.19 -11.20 7.58
C VAL A 163 0.48 -10.65 6.20
N GLY A 164 -0.55 -10.45 5.40
CA GLY A 164 -0.39 -9.82 4.11
C GLY A 164 -1.59 -9.01 3.68
N VAL A 165 -1.40 -8.22 2.65
CA VAL A 165 -2.46 -7.44 2.01
C VAL A 165 -2.43 -7.74 0.52
N LEU A 166 -3.54 -8.26 0.01
CA LEU A 166 -3.75 -8.45 -1.41
C LEU A 166 -4.03 -7.08 -2.03
N TRP A 167 -3.04 -6.55 -2.75
CA TRP A 167 -3.03 -5.19 -3.28
C TRP A 167 -3.38 -5.16 -4.76
N ASN A 168 -4.54 -5.71 -5.10
CA ASN A 168 -4.85 -6.08 -6.50
C ASN A 168 -5.40 -4.94 -7.36
N TRP A 169 -5.87 -3.85 -6.76
CA TRP A 169 -6.40 -2.68 -7.47
C TRP A 169 -5.39 -1.53 -7.52
N SER A 170 -4.15 -1.90 -7.81
CA SER A 170 -2.99 -1.02 -7.90
C SER A 170 -2.37 -1.13 -9.31
N PRO A 171 -1.48 -0.21 -9.72
CA PRO A 171 -0.80 -0.32 -11.01
C PRO A 171 0.08 -1.57 -11.14
N TYR A 172 0.41 -2.20 -10.00
CA TYR A 172 1.17 -3.44 -9.95
C TYR A 172 0.56 -4.40 -8.91
N PRO A 173 -0.44 -5.21 -9.31
CA PRO A 173 -1.12 -6.16 -8.44
C PRO A 173 -0.13 -7.15 -7.81
N ARG A 174 -0.14 -7.21 -6.47
CA ARG A 174 0.84 -7.97 -5.70
C ARG A 174 0.30 -8.33 -4.32
N LEU A 175 0.94 -9.31 -3.69
CA LEU A 175 0.78 -9.57 -2.27
C LEU A 175 1.85 -8.80 -1.51
N ILE A 176 1.45 -7.91 -0.60
CA ILE A 176 2.36 -7.25 0.33
C ILE A 176 2.36 -8.11 1.59
N VAL A 177 3.52 -8.65 1.97
CA VAL A 177 3.68 -9.52 3.13
C VAL A 177 4.47 -8.75 4.18
N SER A 178 4.00 -8.80 5.42
CA SER A 178 4.65 -8.16 6.56
C SER A 178 4.76 -9.14 7.72
N ARG A 179 5.71 -8.87 8.62
CA ARG A 179 5.79 -9.63 9.87
C ARG A 179 4.50 -9.47 10.68
N PRO A 180 4.01 -10.54 11.31
CA PRO A 180 2.95 -10.40 12.29
C PRO A 180 3.41 -9.45 13.41
N PRO A 181 2.60 -8.45 13.78
CA PRO A 181 2.90 -7.61 14.94
C PRO A 181 2.94 -8.44 16.23
N ASP A 182 3.82 -8.04 17.15
CA ASP A 182 3.97 -8.71 18.44
C ASP A 182 2.64 -8.81 19.19
N GLY A 183 2.37 -9.99 19.74
CA GLY A 183 1.17 -10.27 20.53
C GLY A 183 -0.11 -10.50 19.73
N TRP A 184 -0.09 -10.44 18.39
CA TRP A 184 -1.25 -10.81 17.58
C TRP A 184 -1.44 -12.33 17.54
N SER A 185 -2.65 -12.78 17.85
CA SER A 185 -3.05 -14.20 17.79
C SER A 185 -4.41 -14.33 17.11
N MET A 186 -4.63 -15.45 16.41
CA MET A 186 -5.93 -15.82 15.84
C MET A 186 -7.05 -15.96 16.88
N ASP A 187 -6.73 -16.01 18.17
CA ASP A 187 -7.71 -15.97 19.27
C ASP A 187 -8.52 -14.67 19.29
N ASP A 188 -7.93 -13.56 18.84
CA ASP A 188 -8.63 -12.29 18.64
C ASP A 188 -9.70 -12.35 17.53
N GLY A 189 -9.59 -13.36 16.65
CA GLY A 189 -10.47 -13.56 15.51
C GLY A 189 -10.04 -12.78 14.26
N ALA A 190 -10.16 -13.43 13.11
CA ALA A 190 -9.71 -12.90 11.81
C ALA A 190 -10.27 -11.51 11.47
N ARG A 191 -11.56 -11.26 11.74
CA ARG A 191 -12.19 -9.96 11.46
C ARG A 191 -11.58 -8.84 12.30
N ALA A 192 -11.35 -9.08 13.59
CA ALA A 192 -10.79 -8.07 14.48
C ALA A 192 -9.34 -7.77 14.10
N LEU A 193 -8.55 -8.80 13.79
CA LEU A 193 -7.18 -8.64 13.30
C LEU A 193 -7.13 -7.87 11.98
N ALA A 194 -7.98 -8.21 11.00
CA ALA A 194 -8.05 -7.50 9.73
C ALA A 194 -8.40 -6.00 9.91
N GLN A 195 -9.30 -5.66 10.85
CA GLN A 195 -9.65 -4.28 11.16
C GLN A 195 -8.53 -3.51 11.89
N ARG A 196 -7.64 -4.22 12.61
CA ARG A 196 -6.44 -3.66 13.23
C ARG A 196 -5.32 -3.47 12.20
N MET A 197 -5.35 -4.18 11.07
CA MET A 197 -4.45 -3.89 9.97
C MET A 197 -4.85 -2.53 9.38
N HIS A 198 -3.88 -1.64 9.31
CA HIS A 198 -4.07 -0.32 8.74
C HIS A 198 -3.23 -0.23 7.47
N VAL A 199 -3.90 0.06 6.37
CA VAL A 199 -3.28 0.54 5.13
C VAL A 199 -3.80 1.93 4.90
N CYS A 200 -2.99 2.74 4.24
CA CYS A 200 -3.26 4.15 4.36
C CYS A 200 -4.55 4.59 3.66
N GLY A 201 -5.43 5.24 4.43
CA GLY A 201 -6.75 5.71 4.04
C GLY A 201 -7.78 4.60 3.79
N ALA A 202 -7.39 3.34 3.58
CA ALA A 202 -8.32 2.25 3.31
C ALA A 202 -8.53 1.34 4.53
N ALA A 203 -9.78 1.20 4.97
CA ALA A 203 -10.13 0.21 5.98
C ALA A 203 -10.09 -1.20 5.37
N LEU A 204 -9.35 -2.12 6.01
CA LEU A 204 -9.32 -3.53 5.64
C LEU A 204 -10.56 -4.25 6.19
N GLY A 205 -11.69 -4.03 5.51
CA GLY A 205 -12.97 -4.67 5.87
C GLY A 205 -13.07 -6.13 5.42
N ASP A 206 -12.39 -6.48 4.33
CA ASP A 206 -12.38 -7.81 3.75
C ASP A 206 -11.13 -8.59 4.15
N TYR A 207 -11.31 -9.88 4.44
CA TYR A 207 -10.23 -10.74 4.90
C TYR A 207 -10.31 -12.16 4.33
N ILE A 208 -9.15 -12.79 4.28
CA ILE A 208 -8.91 -14.20 4.02
C ILE A 208 -8.05 -14.70 5.18
N SER A 209 -8.45 -15.80 5.80
CA SER A 209 -7.64 -16.49 6.80
C SER A 209 -7.51 -17.96 6.41
N ALA A 210 -6.28 -18.41 6.19
CA ALA A 210 -5.95 -19.80 5.82
C ALA A 210 -4.59 -20.21 6.44
N SER A 211 -4.37 -21.52 6.73
CA SER A 211 -3.18 -21.92 7.49
C SER A 211 -1.98 -21.57 6.63
N ALA A 212 -0.80 -21.36 7.20
CA ALA A 212 0.36 -20.96 6.38
C ALA A 212 0.55 -21.82 5.11
N PRO A 213 0.39 -23.17 5.16
CA PRO A 213 0.37 -24.00 3.96
C PRO A 213 -0.78 -23.71 3.00
N VAL A 214 -2.01 -23.54 3.49
CA VAL A 214 -3.18 -23.26 2.64
C VAL A 214 -3.11 -21.86 2.03
N ALA A 215 -2.66 -20.86 2.80
CA ALA A 215 -2.45 -19.50 2.35
C ALA A 215 -1.41 -19.43 1.23
N ARG A 216 -0.31 -20.17 1.35
CA ARG A 216 0.66 -20.39 0.26
C ARG A 216 -0.04 -20.98 -0.97
N ASP A 217 -0.81 -22.04 -0.77
CA ASP A 217 -1.45 -22.78 -1.87
C ASP A 217 -2.50 -21.94 -2.61
N LEU A 218 -3.08 -20.90 -1.99
CA LEU A 218 -3.92 -19.94 -2.71
C LEU A 218 -3.23 -19.29 -3.91
N PHE A 219 -1.89 -19.18 -3.86
CA PHE A 219 -1.09 -18.58 -4.93
C PHE A 219 -0.27 -19.61 -5.71
N LEU A 220 0.07 -20.73 -5.09
CA LEU A 220 1.02 -21.73 -5.63
C LEU A 220 0.43 -23.13 -5.88
N ALA A 221 -0.88 -23.37 -5.68
CA ALA A 221 -1.46 -24.71 -5.85
C ALA A 221 -1.33 -25.28 -7.28
N ASN A 222 -1.05 -24.46 -8.27
CA ASN A 222 -0.53 -24.94 -9.54
C ASN A 222 0.99 -25.04 -9.43
N ASN A 223 1.54 -26.25 -9.52
CA ASN A 223 2.98 -26.52 -9.55
C ASN A 223 3.76 -25.82 -10.71
N SER A 224 3.10 -24.99 -11.52
CA SER A 224 3.71 -24.13 -12.54
C SER A 224 3.85 -22.66 -12.11
N ALA A 225 3.26 -22.24 -10.98
CA ALA A 225 3.37 -20.89 -10.48
C ALA A 225 4.74 -20.67 -9.81
N THR A 226 5.42 -19.61 -10.24
CA THR A 226 6.70 -19.17 -9.68
C THR A 226 6.49 -17.91 -8.86
N MET A 227 6.99 -17.90 -7.63
CA MET A 227 6.98 -16.72 -6.77
C MET A 227 8.20 -15.84 -7.08
N TYR A 228 7.96 -14.54 -7.25
CA TYR A 228 9.02 -13.52 -7.34
C TYR A 228 8.83 -12.50 -6.24
N LEU A 229 9.93 -12.16 -5.59
CA LEU A 229 10.02 -10.96 -4.77
C LEU A 229 10.30 -9.79 -5.72
N VAL A 230 9.50 -8.72 -5.64
CA VAL A 230 9.57 -7.56 -6.56
C VAL A 230 9.83 -6.23 -5.85
N GLY A 231 9.59 -6.14 -4.55
CA GLY A 231 9.87 -4.96 -3.74
C GLY A 231 10.06 -5.33 -2.27
N ALA A 232 10.65 -4.41 -1.50
CA ALA A 232 11.04 -4.63 -0.12
C ALA A 232 10.96 -3.33 0.69
N GLU A 233 10.78 -3.50 2.00
CA GLU A 233 10.85 -2.43 2.99
C GLU A 233 11.65 -2.90 4.22
N PRO A 234 12.76 -2.23 4.58
CA PRO A 234 13.40 -1.14 3.85
C PRO A 234 13.88 -1.58 2.44
N GLU A 235 14.10 -0.63 1.55
CA GLU A 235 14.49 -0.94 0.17
C GLU A 235 15.85 -1.68 0.14
N SER A 236 15.86 -2.89 -0.41
CA SER A 236 17.06 -3.74 -0.44
C SER A 236 17.99 -3.35 -1.59
N ALA A 237 19.29 -3.39 -1.34
CA ALA A 237 20.35 -3.19 -2.34
C ALA A 237 20.52 -4.38 -3.31
N GLY A 238 19.80 -5.48 -3.10
CA GLY A 238 19.84 -6.66 -3.96
C GLY A 238 19.34 -6.41 -5.38
N ALA A 239 19.57 -7.38 -6.28
CA ALA A 239 19.02 -7.35 -7.63
C ALA A 239 17.57 -7.86 -7.62
N TRP A 240 16.61 -6.96 -7.88
CA TRP A 240 15.18 -7.28 -7.99
C TRP A 240 14.75 -7.29 -9.47
N PRO A 241 13.83 -8.18 -9.89
CA PRO A 241 13.11 -9.16 -9.06
C PRO A 241 13.95 -10.40 -8.70
N TYR A 242 13.76 -10.94 -7.50
CA TYR A 242 14.36 -12.21 -7.04
C TYR A 242 13.36 -13.35 -7.22
N GLN A 243 13.76 -14.40 -7.94
CA GLN A 243 12.95 -15.60 -8.09
C GLN A 243 13.13 -16.50 -6.86
N VAL A 244 12.05 -16.81 -6.16
CA VAL A 244 12.09 -17.72 -5.02
C VAL A 244 12.26 -19.16 -5.53
N PRO A 245 13.25 -19.92 -5.01
CA PRO A 245 13.40 -21.32 -5.36
C PRO A 245 12.17 -22.16 -4.95
N PRO A 246 11.74 -23.13 -5.77
CA PRO A 246 10.61 -23.98 -5.43
C PRO A 246 10.80 -24.69 -4.09
N GLY A 247 9.81 -24.58 -3.21
CA GLY A 247 9.82 -25.19 -1.87
C GLY A 247 10.33 -24.27 -0.76
N GLU A 248 10.91 -23.11 -1.08
CA GLU A 248 11.39 -22.14 -0.10
C GLU A 248 10.35 -21.05 0.25
N GLU A 249 9.17 -21.07 -0.39
CA GLU A 249 8.18 -20.00 -0.29
C GLU A 249 7.60 -19.87 1.13
N VAL A 250 7.46 -20.97 1.86
CA VAL A 250 7.03 -20.95 3.27
C VAL A 250 8.04 -20.22 4.15
N ALA A 251 9.34 -20.49 3.96
CA ALA A 251 10.41 -19.83 4.70
C ALA A 251 10.48 -18.33 4.33
N VAL A 252 10.21 -17.98 3.08
CA VAL A 252 10.07 -16.59 2.64
C VAL A 252 8.88 -15.90 3.32
N PHE A 253 7.70 -16.52 3.33
CA PHE A 253 6.53 -15.95 4.02
C PHE A 253 6.76 -15.80 5.53
N ALA A 254 7.48 -16.72 6.15
CA ALA A 254 7.83 -16.68 7.57
C ALA A 254 9.00 -15.73 7.91
N PHE A 255 9.58 -15.04 6.91
CA PHE A 255 10.77 -14.20 7.08
C PHE A 255 12.01 -14.96 7.63
N GLU A 256 12.14 -16.24 7.31
CA GLU A 256 13.28 -17.09 7.68
C GLU A 256 14.33 -17.18 6.57
N HIS A 257 13.94 -16.88 5.33
CA HIS A 257 14.82 -16.89 4.16
C HIS A 257 15.76 -15.67 4.12
N ALA A 258 17.00 -15.87 3.65
CA ALA A 258 18.07 -14.86 3.68
C ALA A 258 17.72 -13.53 2.99
N GLU A 259 16.95 -13.59 1.90
CA GLU A 259 16.53 -12.39 1.13
C GLU A 259 15.50 -11.51 1.86
N VAL A 260 14.79 -12.05 2.87
CA VAL A 260 13.69 -11.33 3.55
C VAL A 260 13.86 -11.24 5.06
N ARG A 261 14.77 -11.98 5.67
CA ARG A 261 14.93 -12.08 7.13
C ARG A 261 15.22 -10.77 7.86
N ASP A 262 15.69 -9.74 7.16
CA ASP A 262 16.05 -8.44 7.71
C ASP A 262 15.06 -7.35 7.25
N LEU A 263 13.96 -7.74 6.59
CA LEU A 263 12.90 -6.86 6.12
C LEU A 263 11.74 -6.77 7.11
N ASP A 264 11.04 -5.65 7.06
CA ASP A 264 9.75 -5.43 7.74
C ASP A 264 8.58 -5.89 6.86
N ALA A 265 8.69 -5.63 5.56
CA ALA A 265 7.72 -6.05 4.55
C ALA A 265 8.37 -6.34 3.19
N PHE A 266 7.69 -7.13 2.35
CA PHE A 266 8.05 -7.34 0.96
C PHE A 266 6.83 -7.49 0.06
N SER A 267 7.03 -7.20 -1.22
CA SER A 267 6.04 -7.43 -2.27
C SER A 267 6.37 -8.69 -3.05
N ALA A 268 5.39 -9.59 -3.16
CA ALA A 268 5.49 -10.81 -3.95
C ALA A 268 4.47 -10.82 -5.10
N VAL A 269 4.91 -11.35 -6.24
CA VAL A 269 4.04 -11.70 -7.37
C VAL A 269 4.19 -13.16 -7.72
N PHE A 270 3.14 -13.71 -8.34
CA PHE A 270 3.07 -15.11 -8.71
C PHE A 270 2.83 -15.19 -10.21
N VAL A 271 3.77 -15.80 -10.93
CA VAL A 271 3.74 -15.93 -12.38
C VAL A 271 3.54 -17.39 -12.74
N GLY A 272 2.43 -17.72 -13.40
CA GLY A 272 2.11 -19.07 -13.82
C GLY A 272 0.81 -19.13 -14.61
N ASP A 273 0.41 -20.33 -15.00
CA ASP A 273 -0.88 -20.54 -15.64
C ASP A 273 -2.03 -20.13 -14.71
N SER A 274 -3.13 -19.68 -15.31
CA SER A 274 -4.31 -19.23 -14.56
C SER A 274 -4.75 -20.26 -13.52
N PHE A 275 -5.01 -19.78 -12.30
CA PHE A 275 -5.42 -20.62 -11.18
C PHE A 275 -6.74 -21.33 -11.53
N PRO A 276 -6.76 -22.68 -11.69
CA PRO A 276 -7.93 -23.40 -12.14
C PRO A 276 -9.00 -23.26 -11.08
N ILE A 277 -10.23 -22.99 -11.51
CA ILE A 277 -11.39 -22.90 -10.61
C ILE A 277 -11.48 -24.15 -9.71
N VAL A 278 -11.12 -25.32 -10.24
CA VAL A 278 -11.11 -26.59 -9.50
C VAL A 278 -10.12 -26.57 -8.33
N SER A 279 -8.92 -26.00 -8.51
CA SER A 279 -7.92 -25.87 -7.43
C SER A 279 -8.44 -24.93 -6.33
N MET A 280 -9.09 -23.83 -6.70
CA MET A 280 -9.70 -22.90 -5.73
C MET A 280 -10.80 -23.59 -4.92
N MET A 281 -11.71 -24.29 -5.60
CA MET A 281 -12.82 -24.99 -4.95
C MET A 281 -12.36 -26.02 -3.92
N ARG A 282 -11.16 -26.62 -4.09
CA ARG A 282 -10.56 -27.54 -3.12
C ARG A 282 -10.04 -26.84 -1.87
N LEU A 283 -9.59 -25.59 -1.99
CA LEU A 283 -9.05 -24.80 -0.88
C LEU A 283 -10.16 -24.10 -0.08
N LEU A 284 -11.30 -23.77 -0.71
CA LEU A 284 -12.41 -23.05 -0.08
C LEU A 284 -12.83 -23.58 1.31
N PRO A 285 -12.95 -24.91 1.56
CA PRO A 285 -13.35 -25.41 2.88
C PRO A 285 -12.34 -25.10 3.99
N ALA A 286 -11.07 -24.88 3.63
CA ALA A 286 -9.98 -24.57 4.55
C ALA A 286 -9.73 -23.05 4.70
N VAL A 287 -10.47 -22.22 3.97
CA VAL A 287 -10.37 -20.76 4.00
C VAL A 287 -11.54 -20.16 4.78
N ARG A 288 -11.24 -19.27 5.72
CA ARG A 288 -12.22 -18.42 6.39
C ARG A 288 -12.20 -17.03 5.78
N THR A 289 -13.32 -16.55 5.29
CA THR A 289 -13.42 -15.22 4.66
C THR A 289 -14.84 -14.64 4.84
N ASN A 290 -14.96 -13.33 4.77
CA ASN A 290 -16.24 -12.61 4.64
C ASN A 290 -16.61 -12.30 3.19
N LEU A 291 -15.76 -12.67 2.22
CA LEU A 291 -16.02 -12.51 0.80
C LEU A 291 -17.01 -13.58 0.30
N SER A 292 -17.82 -13.23 -0.70
CA SER A 292 -18.56 -14.23 -1.47
C SER A 292 -17.59 -15.08 -2.30
N PRO A 293 -17.96 -16.30 -2.74
CA PRO A 293 -17.09 -17.11 -3.60
C PRO A 293 -16.64 -16.38 -4.88
N VAL A 294 -17.54 -15.60 -5.48
CA VAL A 294 -17.23 -14.75 -6.65
C VAL A 294 -16.29 -13.60 -6.26
N GLY A 295 -16.49 -13.00 -5.08
CA GLY A 295 -15.62 -11.95 -4.55
C GLY A 295 -14.19 -12.46 -4.31
N LEU A 296 -14.05 -13.64 -3.72
CA LEU A 296 -12.75 -14.27 -3.49
C LEU A 296 -12.03 -14.55 -4.82
N LEU A 297 -12.71 -15.14 -5.80
CA LEU A 297 -12.12 -15.37 -7.13
C LEU A 297 -11.68 -14.06 -7.79
N ARG A 298 -12.50 -13.01 -7.71
CA ARG A 298 -12.19 -11.69 -8.27
C ARG A 298 -10.97 -11.07 -7.60
N VAL A 299 -10.86 -11.21 -6.28
CA VAL A 299 -9.70 -10.73 -5.53
C VAL A 299 -8.47 -11.51 -5.91
N MET A 300 -8.53 -12.83 -6.06
CA MET A 300 -7.36 -13.65 -6.44
C MET A 300 -6.90 -13.48 -7.90
N GLN A 301 -7.67 -12.76 -8.71
CA GLN A 301 -7.32 -12.47 -10.10
C GLN A 301 -6.58 -11.13 -10.20
N THR A 302 -5.54 -11.08 -11.04
CA THR A 302 -4.98 -9.82 -11.53
C THR A 302 -6.05 -9.12 -12.38
N PRO A 303 -6.47 -7.88 -12.06
CA PRO A 303 -7.41 -7.17 -12.91
C PRO A 303 -6.87 -7.04 -14.34
N PRO A 304 -7.74 -7.03 -15.36
CA PRO A 304 -7.29 -6.71 -16.72
C PRO A 304 -6.60 -5.35 -16.71
N ARG A 305 -5.49 -5.28 -17.44
CA ARG A 305 -4.71 -4.05 -17.60
C ARG A 305 -5.66 -2.98 -18.16
N ARG A 306 -5.76 -1.85 -17.45
CA ARG A 306 -6.57 -0.70 -17.90
C ARG A 306 -5.68 0.09 -18.85
N ASP A 307 -5.72 -0.32 -20.12
CA ASP A 307 -5.03 0.33 -21.23
C ASP A 307 -5.73 1.63 -21.64
#